data_AF-A0A965I209-F1
#
_entry.id   AF-A0A965I209-F1
#
_cell.length_a   1.000
_cell.length_b   1.000
_cell.length_c   1.000
_cell.angle_alpha   90.00
_cell.angle_beta   90.00
_cell.angle_gamma   90.00
#
_symmetry.space_group_name_H-M   'P 1'
#
loop_
_entity.id
_entity.type
_entity.pdbx_description
1 polymer ?
#
loop_
_entity_poly.entity_id
_entity_poly.type
_entity_poly.pdbx_seq_one_letter_code
_entity_poly.pdbx_strand_id
1 'polypeptide(L)'
;MLRAIYRAIIIGRTRSAAIYLANNLSERQLNDIGHSKWTLVEKSVENAIRELDAAEKVRDQKAIQPAPAYSLAGIWAAYMRKAAI
;
A
#
# COMPACT_ATOMS: atom_id res chain seq x y z
N MET A 1 1.65 -12.32 8.39
CA MET A 1 1.58 -13.19 7.18
C MET A 1 0.46 -12.80 6.23
N LEU A 2 -0.79 -12.59 6.67
CA LEU A 2 -1.90 -12.19 5.80
C LEU A 2 -1.60 -10.94 4.94
N ARG A 3 -0.93 -9.94 5.50
CA ARG A 3 -0.44 -8.74 4.78
C ARG A 3 0.43 -9.08 3.57
N ALA A 4 1.38 -10.01 3.75
CA ALA A 4 2.29 -10.43 2.67
C ALA A 4 1.54 -11.21 1.58
N ILE A 5 0.58 -12.05 1.96
CA ILE A 5 -0.28 -12.78 1.01
C ILE A 5 -1.14 -11.80 0.21
N TYR A 6 -1.79 -10.85 0.87
CA TYR A 6 -2.58 -9.80 0.20
C TYR A 6 -1.73 -9.00 -0.79
N ARG A 7 -0.55 -8.55 -0.36
CA ARG A 7 0.41 -7.83 -1.21
C ARG A 7 0.77 -8.64 -2.46
N ALA A 8 1.10 -9.93 -2.29
CA ALA A 8 1.43 -10.81 -3.41
C ALA A 8 0.25 -11.00 -4.39
N ILE A 9 -0.97 -11.14 -3.88
CA ILE A 9 -2.18 -11.26 -4.71
C ILE A 9 -2.40 -10.00 -5.55
N ILE A 10 -2.30 -8.82 -4.94
CA ILE A 10 -2.49 -7.55 -5.66
C ILE A 10 -1.43 -7.39 -6.75
N ILE A 11 -0.15 -7.58 -6.42
CA ILE A 11 0.95 -7.51 -7.39
C ILE A 11 0.74 -8.48 -8.54
N GLY A 12 0.36 -9.73 -8.25
CA GLY A 12 0.10 -10.75 -9.26
C GLY A 12 -1.07 -10.38 -10.19
N ARG A 13 -2.16 -9.85 -9.63
CA ARG A 13 -3.32 -9.36 -10.40
C ARG A 13 -2.95 -8.17 -11.29
N THR A 14 -2.23 -7.19 -10.75
CA THR A 14 -1.76 -6.03 -11.53
C THR A 14 -0.88 -6.47 -12.69
N ARG A 15 0.05 -7.40 -12.46
CA ARG A 15 0.90 -7.96 -13.51
C ARG A 15 0.08 -8.65 -14.60
N SER A 16 -0.88 -9.49 -14.20
CA SER A 16 -1.76 -10.20 -15.14
C SER A 16 -2.57 -9.23 -16.00
N ALA A 17 -3.19 -8.21 -15.37
CA ALA A 17 -3.95 -7.18 -16.07
C ALA A 17 -3.06 -6.35 -17.02
N ALA A 18 -1.84 -5.99 -16.60
CA ALA A 18 -0.91 -5.24 -17.43
C ALA A 18 -0.42 -6.05 -18.63
N ILE A 19 -0.17 -7.36 -18.47
CA ILE A 19 0.17 -8.27 -19.57
C ILE A 19 -1.00 -8.36 -20.56
N TYR A 20 -2.22 -8.52 -20.05
CA TYR A 20 -3.42 -8.53 -20.87
C TYR A 20 -3.54 -7.24 -21.69
N LEU A 21 -3.39 -6.08 -21.06
CA LEU A 21 -3.39 -4.78 -21.75
C LEU A 21 -2.27 -4.68 -22.79
N ALA A 22 -1.05 -5.04 -22.43
CA ALA A 22 0.10 -5.02 -23.34
C ALA A 22 -0.09 -5.91 -24.57
N ASN A 23 -0.81 -7.02 -24.43
CA ASN A 23 -1.11 -7.93 -25.54
C ASN A 23 -2.26 -7.44 -26.44
N ASN A 24 -3.17 -6.62 -25.91
CA ASN A 24 -4.30 -6.07 -26.67
C ASN A 24 -3.99 -4.72 -27.32
N LEU A 25 -2.84 -4.10 -27.02
CA LEU A 25 -2.39 -2.86 -27.64
C LEU A 25 -1.40 -3.15 -28.78
N SER A 26 -1.55 -2.43 -29.89
CA SER A 26 -0.58 -2.42 -30.98
C SER A 26 0.69 -1.66 -30.57
N GLU A 27 1.81 -1.94 -31.24
CA GLU A 27 3.08 -1.22 -30.99
C GLU A 27 2.97 0.28 -31.21
N ARG A 28 2.15 0.72 -32.17
CA ARG A 28 1.88 2.15 -32.38
C ARG A 28 1.16 2.77 -31.19
N GLN A 29 0.09 2.14 -30.72
CA GLN A 29 -0.65 2.64 -29.54
C GLN A 29 0.21 2.67 -28.29
N LEU A 30 1.08 1.67 -28.11
CA LEU A 30 2.06 1.62 -27.04
C LEU A 30 3.07 2.77 -27.14
N ASN A 31 3.61 3.01 -28.34
CA ASN A 31 4.52 4.13 -28.58
C ASN A 31 3.85 5.50 -28.39
N ASP A 32 2.58 5.65 -28.76
CA ASP A 32 1.81 6.89 -28.57
C ASP A 32 1.66 7.24 -27.09
N ILE A 33 1.53 6.23 -26.22
CA ILE A 33 1.52 6.41 -24.75
C ILE A 33 2.93 6.41 -24.14
N GLY A 34 3.99 6.34 -24.96
CA GLY A 34 5.38 6.36 -24.51
C GLY A 34 5.85 5.09 -23.81
N HIS A 35 5.22 3.95 -24.07
CA HIS A 35 5.55 2.66 -23.46
C HIS A 35 5.85 1.59 -24.52
N SER A 36 6.76 0.68 -24.23
CA SER A 36 6.77 -0.66 -24.83
C SER A 36 5.93 -1.63 -24.01
N LYS A 37 5.56 -2.79 -24.58
CA LYS A 37 4.86 -3.87 -23.85
C LYS A 37 5.51 -4.20 -22.52
N TRP A 38 6.85 -4.29 -22.51
CA TRP A 38 7.62 -4.59 -21.32
C TRP A 38 7.55 -3.46 -20.31
N THR A 39 7.79 -2.21 -20.74
CA THR A 39 7.75 -1.06 -19.82
C THR A 39 6.36 -0.83 -19.23
N LEU A 40 5.29 -1.12 -19.98
CA LEU A 40 3.93 -0.98 -19.49
C LEU A 40 3.68 -1.92 -18.30
N VAL A 41 4.08 -3.18 -18.44
CA VAL A 41 3.94 -4.20 -17.38
C VAL A 41 4.82 -3.84 -16.19
N GLU A 42 6.08 -3.49 -16.44
CA GLU A 42 7.02 -3.12 -15.38
C GLU A 42 6.52 -1.92 -14.57
N LYS A 43 6.15 -0.82 -15.24
CA LYS A 43 5.67 0.40 -14.59
C LYS A 43 4.36 0.19 -13.85
N SER A 44 3.45 -0.62 -14.39
CA SER A 44 2.19 -0.96 -13.71
C SER A 44 2.46 -1.68 -12.39
N VAL A 45 3.36 -2.67 -12.40
CA VAL A 45 3.74 -3.42 -11.18
C VAL A 45 4.51 -2.53 -10.20
N GLU A 46 5.44 -1.72 -10.70
CA GLU A 46 6.23 -0.79 -9.88
C GLU A 46 5.32 0.21 -9.16
N ASN A 47 4.34 0.78 -9.85
CA ASN A 47 3.38 1.70 -9.26
C ASN A 47 2.50 1.00 -8.20
N ALA A 48 2.01 -0.20 -8.47
CA ALA A 48 1.23 -0.96 -7.48
C ALA A 48 2.05 -1.26 -6.22
N ILE A 49 3.34 -1.59 -6.36
CA ILE A 49 4.25 -1.78 -5.23
C ILE A 49 4.40 -0.48 -4.44
N ARG A 50 4.64 0.65 -5.12
CA ARG A 50 4.78 1.96 -4.47
C ARG A 50 3.53 2.38 -3.71
N GLU A 51 2.34 2.16 -4.28
CA GLU A 51 1.06 2.46 -3.64
C GLU A 51 0.85 1.61 -2.38
N LEU A 52 1.14 0.30 -2.48
CA LEU A 52 1.06 -0.60 -1.34
C LEU A 52 2.03 -0.18 -0.23
N ASP A 53 3.27 0.16 -0.58
CA ASP A 53 4.28 0.61 0.37
C ASP A 53 3.90 1.95 1.02
N ALA A 54 3.28 2.87 0.28
CA ALA A 54 2.77 4.14 0.81
C ALA A 54 1.59 3.93 1.78
N ALA A 55 0.62 3.10 1.40
CA ALA A 55 -0.52 2.74 2.26
C ALA A 55 -0.06 2.06 3.55
N GLU A 56 0.96 1.23 3.44
CA GLU A 56 1.61 0.56 4.56
C GLU A 56 2.28 1.55 5.52
N LYS A 57 3.07 2.51 5.00
CA LYS A 57 3.67 3.57 5.83
C LYS A 57 2.63 4.38 6.59
N VAL A 58 1.52 4.75 5.95
CA VAL A 58 0.43 5.48 6.61
C VAL A 58 -0.20 4.66 7.73
N ARG A 59 -0.40 3.36 7.52
CA ARG A 59 -0.97 2.49 8.54
C ARG A 59 -0.01 2.29 9.72
N ASP A 60 1.28 2.08 9.42
CA ASP A 60 2.30 1.88 10.44
C ASP A 60 2.49 3.19 11.26
N GLN A 61 2.39 4.37 10.64
CA GLN A 61 2.33 5.66 11.34
C GLN A 61 1.11 5.79 12.27
N LYS A 62 -0.08 5.37 11.82
CA LYS A 62 -1.30 5.38 12.67
C LYS A 62 -1.19 4.44 13.86
N ALA A 63 -0.51 3.32 13.72
CA ALA A 63 -0.29 2.38 14.82
C ALA A 63 0.66 2.92 15.91
N ILE A 64 1.54 3.86 15.56
CA ILE A 64 2.51 4.48 16.49
C ILE A 64 1.88 5.63 17.28
N GLN A 65 0.75 6.19 16.83
CA GLN A 65 0.10 7.31 17.55
C GLN A 65 -0.37 6.83 18.93
N PRO A 66 0.19 7.35 20.04
CA PRO A 66 -0.26 6.99 21.37
C PRO A 66 -1.73 7.39 21.54
N ALA A 67 -2.48 6.59 22.28
CA ALA A 67 -3.88 6.88 22.57
C ALA A 67 -4.03 8.32 23.06
N PRO A 68 -4.99 9.11 22.53
CA PRO A 68 -5.10 10.51 22.90
C PRO A 68 -5.29 10.63 24.41
N ALA A 69 -4.70 11.65 25.02
CA ALA A 69 -4.72 11.87 26.47
C ALA A 69 -6.17 11.98 27.04
N TYR A 70 -7.14 12.31 26.19
CA TYR A 70 -8.57 12.38 26.49
C TYR A 70 -9.36 11.09 26.20
N SER A 71 -8.69 9.99 25.83
CA SER A 71 -9.31 8.67 25.76
C SER A 71 -9.53 8.11 27.17
N LEU A 72 -10.55 7.27 27.36
CA LEU A 72 -10.81 6.59 28.63
C LEU A 72 -9.57 5.84 29.15
N ALA A 73 -8.76 5.27 28.24
CA ALA A 73 -7.49 4.62 28.57
C ALA A 73 -6.43 5.62 29.07
N GLY A 74 -6.32 6.80 28.45
CA GLY A 74 -5.42 7.88 28.89
C GLY A 74 -5.82 8.46 30.24
N ILE A 75 -7.12 8.63 30.48
CA ILE A 75 -7.67 9.09 31.77
C ILE A 75 -7.41 8.04 32.86
N TRP A 76 -7.63 6.75 32.58
CA TRP A 76 -7.33 5.66 33.51
C TRP A 76 -5.84 5.55 33.85
N ALA A 77 -4.97 5.67 32.84
CA ALA A 77 -3.52 5.65 33.04
C ALA A 77 -3.03 6.83 33.90
N ALA A 78 -3.59 8.03 33.70
CA ALA A 78 -3.30 9.20 34.52
C ALA A 78 -3.80 9.04 35.97
N TYR A 79 -5.00 8.47 36.15
CA TYR A 79 -5.57 8.19 37.46
C TYR A 79 -4.72 7.20 38.28
N MET A 80 -4.35 6.07 37.67
CA MET A 80 -3.48 5.05 38.29
C MET A 80 -2.12 5.64 38.71
N ARG A 81 -1.53 6.51 37.88
CA ARG A 81 -0.24 7.16 38.18
C ARG A 81 -0.32 8.11 39.39
N LYS A 82 -1.46 8.78 39.58
CA LYS A 82 -1.70 9.67 40.71
C LYS A 82 -2.03 8.91 42.01
N ALA A 83 -2.63 7.74 41.92
CA ALA A 83 -2.96 6.89 43.07
C ALA A 83 -1.77 6.11 43.65
N ALA A 84 -0.63 6.10 42.95
CA ALA A 84 0.59 5.39 43.35
C ALA A 84 1.63 6.27 44.09
N ILE A 85 1.27 7.53 44.43
CA ILE A 85 2.05 8.48 45.25
C ILE A 85 1.26 8.73 46.53
#